data_AF-A0AAJ2U5Q7-F1
#
_entry.id   AF-A0AAJ2U5Q7-F1
#
_cell.length_a   1.000
_cell.length_b   1.000
_cell.length_c   1.000
_cell.angle_alpha   90.00
_cell.angle_beta   90.00
_cell.angle_gamma   90.00
#
_symmetry.space_group_name_H-M   'P 1'
#
loop_
_entity.id
_entity.type
_entity.pdbx_description
1 polymer ?
#
loop_
_entity_poly.entity_id
_entity_poly.type
_entity_poly.pdbx_seq_one_letter_code
_entity_poly.pdbx_strand_id
1 'polypeptide(L)'
;RPVALAVALIAAGGCALAQAQAAASAEASLPAVTVSASGLQLGAGDMTTPVTVLEGDELVRRREATLGETLSSEPGITSSHFGA
;
A
#
# COMPACT_ATOMS: atom_id res chain seq x y z
N ARG A 1 19.90 -49.42 40.26
CA ARG A 1 19.84 -49.20 38.80
C ARG A 1 19.80 -47.68 38.50
N PRO A 2 20.88 -46.92 38.77
CA PRO A 2 20.89 -45.46 38.63
C PRO A 2 21.28 -44.96 37.23
N VAL A 3 21.84 -45.85 36.39
CA VAL A 3 22.39 -45.50 35.07
C VAL A 3 21.31 -45.13 34.04
N ALA A 4 20.08 -45.58 34.22
CA ALA A 4 18.96 -45.27 33.31
C ALA A 4 18.52 -43.80 33.35
N LEU A 5 18.73 -43.11 34.48
CA LEU A 5 18.33 -41.70 34.65
C LEU A 5 19.32 -40.71 34.03
N ALA A 6 20.59 -41.09 33.90
CA ALA A 6 21.62 -40.23 33.34
C ALA A 6 21.50 -40.06 31.80
N VAL A 7 20.97 -41.07 31.10
CA VAL A 7 20.84 -41.04 29.63
C VAL A 7 19.67 -40.15 29.18
N ALA A 8 18.64 -39.98 30.01
CA ALA A 8 17.48 -39.15 29.67
C ALA A 8 17.77 -37.64 29.66
N LEU A 9 18.79 -37.19 30.39
CA LEU A 9 19.14 -35.76 30.50
C LEU A 9 19.98 -35.24 29.32
N ILE A 10 20.61 -36.11 28.54
CA ILE A 10 21.47 -35.71 27.41
C ILE A 10 20.62 -35.49 26.13
N ALA A 11 19.42 -36.08 26.05
CA ALA A 11 18.54 -35.95 24.89
C ALA A 11 17.74 -34.64 24.85
N ALA A 12 17.75 -33.83 25.92
CA ALA A 12 16.97 -32.59 26.00
C ALA A 12 17.73 -31.32 25.53
N GLY A 13 19.05 -31.42 25.26
CA GLY A 13 19.90 -30.26 24.95
C GLY A 13 20.01 -29.88 23.47
N GLY A 14 19.42 -30.66 22.56
CA GLY A 14 19.69 -30.54 21.11
C GLY A 14 18.66 -29.79 20.26
N CYS A 15 17.48 -29.47 20.78
CA CYS A 15 16.47 -28.73 20.02
C CYS A 15 16.47 -27.27 20.46
N ALA A 16 17.38 -26.48 19.87
CA ALA A 16 17.20 -25.04 19.78
C ALA A 16 15.86 -24.79 19.06
N LEU A 17 14.83 -24.44 19.83
CA LEU A 17 13.55 -23.95 19.32
C LEU A 17 13.83 -22.61 18.62
N ALA A 18 14.04 -22.65 17.31
CA ALA A 18 14.03 -21.45 16.47
C ALA A 18 12.59 -20.90 16.46
N GLN A 19 12.29 -20.00 17.38
CA GLN A 19 11.04 -19.23 17.35
C GLN A 19 11.19 -18.16 16.26
N ALA A 20 10.73 -18.46 15.05
CA ALA A 20 10.54 -17.45 14.03
C ALA A 20 9.34 -16.59 14.43
N GLN A 21 9.58 -15.45 15.06
CA GLN A 21 8.56 -14.42 15.24
C GLN A 21 8.20 -13.85 13.86
N ALA A 22 7.10 -14.34 13.30
CA ALA A 22 6.44 -13.71 12.18
C ALA A 22 5.91 -12.35 12.66
N ALA A 23 6.69 -11.29 12.40
CA ALA A 23 6.21 -9.93 12.56
C ALA A 23 5.01 -9.76 11.62
N ALA A 24 3.82 -9.64 12.20
CA ALA A 24 2.63 -9.27 11.45
C ALA A 24 2.86 -7.86 10.90
N SER A 25 3.16 -7.76 9.60
CA SER A 25 3.23 -6.49 8.89
C SER A 25 1.84 -5.88 8.92
N ALA A 26 1.59 -4.96 9.84
CA ALA A 26 0.39 -4.13 9.80
C ALA A 26 0.43 -3.33 8.49
N GLU A 27 -0.53 -3.58 7.60
CA GLU A 27 -0.68 -2.81 6.37
C GLU A 27 -0.89 -1.34 6.75
N ALA A 28 0.06 -0.49 6.39
CA ALA A 28 -0.02 0.94 6.65
C ALA A 28 -1.14 1.54 5.79
N SER A 29 -2.31 1.78 6.41
CA SER A 29 -3.41 2.48 5.76
C SER A 29 -3.10 3.97 5.69
N LEU A 30 -3.00 4.51 4.47
CA LEU A 30 -2.85 5.94 4.25
C LEU A 30 -4.20 6.66 4.45
N PRO A 31 -4.21 7.90 4.96
CA PRO A 31 -5.40 8.72 5.03
C PRO A 31 -5.90 9.07 3.61
N ALA A 32 -7.22 9.15 3.43
CA ALA A 32 -7.83 9.49 2.16
C ALA A 32 -7.50 10.95 1.77
N VAL A 33 -6.93 11.14 0.57
CA VAL A 33 -6.67 12.47 -0.01
C VAL A 33 -7.71 12.75 -1.07
N THR A 34 -8.47 13.83 -0.90
CA THR A 34 -9.45 14.29 -1.89
C THR A 34 -8.82 15.40 -2.73
N VAL A 35 -8.72 15.19 -4.04
CA VAL A 35 -8.23 16.19 -4.99
C VAL A 35 -9.43 16.72 -5.76
N SER A 36 -9.74 18.02 -5.60
CA SER A 36 -10.83 18.69 -6.31
C SER A 36 -10.28 19.67 -7.33
N ALA A 37 -10.84 19.66 -8.55
CA ALA A 37 -10.57 20.67 -9.57
C ALA A 37 -11.28 22.01 -9.32
N SER A 38 -12.27 22.05 -8.42
CA SER A 38 -13.06 23.25 -8.10
C SER A 38 -12.95 23.62 -6.62
N GLY A 39 -12.61 24.88 -6.36
CA GLY A 39 -12.62 25.46 -5.01
C GLY A 39 -14.03 25.74 -4.46
N LEU A 40 -15.08 25.52 -5.26
CA LEU A 40 -16.48 25.86 -4.91
C LEU A 40 -17.36 24.64 -4.63
N GLN A 41 -16.81 23.41 -4.64
CA GLN A 41 -17.55 22.17 -4.39
C GLN A 41 -18.76 21.92 -5.32
N LEU A 42 -18.79 22.54 -6.50
CA LEU A 42 -19.79 22.26 -7.53
C LEU A 42 -19.45 20.95 -8.25
N GLY A 43 -20.50 20.18 -8.57
CA GLY A 43 -20.37 18.95 -9.36
C GLY A 43 -19.94 19.26 -10.79
N ALA A 44 -19.40 18.26 -11.50
CA ALA A 44 -18.92 18.43 -12.88
C ALA A 44 -20.00 19.00 -13.82
N GLY A 45 -21.28 18.68 -13.59
CA GLY A 45 -22.41 19.18 -14.38
C GLY A 45 -22.75 20.66 -14.17
N ASP A 46 -22.26 21.27 -13.09
CA ASP A 46 -22.51 22.68 -12.75
C ASP A 46 -21.35 23.60 -13.17
N MET A 47 -20.30 23.05 -13.81
CA MET A 47 -19.12 23.80 -14.25
C MET A 47 -19.33 24.40 -15.65
N THR A 48 -19.01 25.69 -15.79
CA THR A 48 -18.92 26.36 -17.11
C THR A 48 -17.62 26.02 -17.85
N THR A 49 -16.62 25.52 -17.14
CA THR A 49 -15.31 25.13 -17.68
C THR A 49 -15.23 23.61 -17.93
N PRO A 50 -14.49 23.14 -18.94
CA PRO A 50 -14.30 21.71 -19.18
C PRO A 50 -13.64 21.02 -17.98
N VAL A 51 -14.18 19.87 -17.58
CA VAL A 51 -13.62 19.02 -16.51
C VAL A 51 -13.65 17.54 -16.92
N THR A 52 -12.65 16.79 -16.49
CA THR A 52 -12.59 15.32 -16.61
C THR A 52 -12.61 14.71 -15.23
N VAL A 53 -13.42 13.66 -15.01
CA VAL A 53 -13.47 12.91 -13.75
C VAL A 53 -13.00 11.48 -14.01
N LEU A 54 -12.02 11.03 -13.24
CA LEU A 54 -11.48 9.66 -13.29
C LEU A 54 -11.82 8.95 -11.97
N GLU A 55 -12.74 7.99 -12.01
CA GLU A 55 -13.26 7.34 -10.81
C GLU A 55 -13.62 5.86 -11.05
N GLY A 56 -13.94 5.15 -9.97
CA GLY A 56 -14.34 3.74 -10.00
C GLY A 56 -13.33 2.84 -10.72
N ASP A 57 -13.84 1.92 -11.55
CA ASP A 57 -13.02 0.96 -12.28
C ASP A 57 -12.05 1.60 -13.28
N GLU A 58 -12.37 2.79 -13.78
CA GLU A 58 -11.50 3.50 -14.71
C GLU A 58 -10.25 4.01 -14.00
N LEU A 59 -10.40 4.58 -12.81
CA LEU A 59 -9.27 4.97 -11.97
C LEU A 59 -8.43 3.76 -11.57
N VAL A 60 -9.08 2.65 -11.20
CA VAL A 60 -8.37 1.43 -10.80
C VAL A 60 -7.54 0.88 -11.95
N ARG A 61 -8.05 0.91 -13.18
CA ARG A 61 -7.32 0.46 -14.37
C ARG A 61 -6.16 1.37 -14.76
N ARG A 62 -6.27 2.68 -14.50
CA ARG A 62 -5.26 3.67 -14.90
C ARG A 62 -4.27 4.04 -13.80
N ARG A 63 -4.48 3.53 -12.59
CA ARG A 63 -3.61 3.81 -11.43
C ARG A 63 -2.18 3.36 -11.73
N GLU A 64 -1.25 4.27 -11.51
CA GLU A 64 0.19 4.04 -11.61
C GLU A 64 0.89 4.25 -10.26
N ALA A 65 2.22 4.15 -10.26
CA ALA A 65 3.04 4.33 -9.05
C ALA A 65 2.82 5.71 -8.38
N THR A 66 2.50 6.74 -9.16
CA THR A 66 2.17 8.07 -8.65
C THR A 66 0.94 8.67 -9.34
N LEU A 67 0.40 9.73 -8.73
CA LEU A 67 -0.70 10.51 -9.29
C LEU A 67 -0.33 11.19 -10.61
N GLY A 68 0.92 11.63 -10.75
CA GLY A 68 1.42 12.27 -11.96
C GLY A 68 1.42 11.33 -13.16
N GLU A 69 1.86 10.08 -12.98
CA GLU A 69 1.74 9.05 -14.03
C GLU A 69 0.29 8.69 -14.31
N THR A 70 -0.54 8.53 -13.26
CA THR A 70 -1.95 8.17 -13.39
C THR A 70 -2.74 9.18 -14.24
N LEU A 71 -2.39 10.48 -14.15
CA LEU A 71 -3.05 11.57 -14.86
C LEU A 71 -2.32 11.99 -16.15
N SER A 72 -1.22 11.33 -16.53
CA SER A 72 -0.35 11.75 -17.64
C SER A 72 -1.00 11.76 -19.02
N SER A 73 -2.12 11.03 -19.18
CA SER A 73 -2.90 10.98 -20.42
C SER A 73 -3.97 12.07 -20.50
N GLU A 74 -4.17 12.85 -19.43
CA GLU A 74 -5.22 13.87 -19.40
C GLU A 74 -4.78 15.17 -20.09
N PRO A 75 -5.62 15.76 -20.95
CA PRO A 75 -5.29 16.98 -21.67
C PRO A 75 -4.87 18.12 -20.74
N GLY A 76 -3.72 18.74 -21.01
CA GLY A 76 -3.21 19.85 -20.21
C GLY A 76 -2.52 19.45 -18.91
N ILE A 77 -2.41 18.15 -18.61
CA ILE A 77 -1.58 17.66 -17.51
C ILE A 77 -0.15 17.42 -18.01
N THR A 78 0.81 17.93 -17.25
CA THR A 78 2.24 17.64 -17.40
C THR A 78 2.76 17.21 -16.02
N SER A 79 3.45 16.07 -15.98
CA SER A 79 4.02 15.51 -14.76
C SER A 79 5.54 15.42 -14.90
N SER A 80 6.26 15.88 -13.87
CA SER A 80 7.70 15.69 -13.74
C SER A 80 8.01 15.15 -12.35
N HIS A 81 8.96 14.21 -12.28
CA HIS A 81 9.40 13.61 -11.03
C HIS A 81 10.89 13.75 -10.81
N PHE A 82 11.28 13.58 -9.55
CA PHE A 82 12.65 13.60 -9.10
C PHE A 82 12.99 12.27 -8.40
N GLY A 83 14.07 11.62 -8.85
CA GLY A 83 14.70 10.51 -8.11
C GLY A 83 14.09 9.11 -8.25
N ALA A 84 13.50 8.77 -9.39
CA ALA A 84 13.02 7.41 -9.66
C ALA A 84 14.16 6.39 -9.84
#